data_AF-A0A954LMX6-F1
#
_entry.id   AF-A0A954LMX6-F1
#
_cell.length_a   1.000
_cell.length_b   1.000
_cell.length_c   1.000
_cell.angle_alpha   90.00
_cell.angle_beta   90.00
_cell.angle_gamma   90.00
#
_symmetry.space_group_name_H-M   'P 1'
#
loop_
_entity.id
_entity.type
_entity.pdbx_description
1 polymer ?
#
loop_
_entity_poly.entity_id
_entity_poly.type
_entity_poly.pdbx_seq_one_letter_code
_entity_poly.pdbx_strand_id
1 'polypeptide(L)'
;MLHTLPSLRSILILVVLTAFVAVPSPSLRADDAASPPKKTTKKPAAGKTASDKAAPAKDTVEGTLTINGTSYKLSHVAIYESKFFDDVQVTVLASSKPLPLGKLKNSLKEDGSDDHMFLFEPHVKLSFNADGKLAFIFAWADNNNINKSGGDDLKGEFVNEDGRITGSASLKSEEDSTIKCDYDLKFSGNLISLPKTEDKPESPSETTTDEPGSVKGTVEGTLKINDVSVKLTHVVIY
;
A
#
# COMPACT_ATOMS: atom_id res chain seq x y z
N MET A 1 -44.33 2.63 -14.89
CA MET A 1 -43.62 1.51 -14.24
C MET A 1 -42.46 1.12 -15.14
N LEU A 2 -41.26 1.08 -14.56
CA LEU A 2 -40.09 0.21 -14.84
C LEU A 2 -39.69 -0.09 -16.30
N HIS A 3 -38.42 -0.15 -16.68
CA HIS A 3 -37.12 0.26 -16.16
C HIS A 3 -36.17 -0.02 -17.35
N THR A 4 -35.38 0.96 -17.77
CA THR A 4 -34.39 0.81 -18.84
C THR A 4 -33.16 0.08 -18.28
N LEU A 5 -32.74 -1.03 -18.90
CA LEU A 5 -31.52 -1.78 -18.57
C LEU A 5 -30.27 -1.05 -19.13
N PRO A 6 -29.16 -0.94 -18.37
CA PRO A 6 -27.88 -0.59 -18.96
C PRO A 6 -27.01 -1.84 -19.24
N SER A 7 -26.68 -1.97 -20.54
CA SER A 7 -25.34 -2.22 -21.10
C SER A 7 -24.36 -3.12 -20.31
N LEU A 8 -24.23 -4.37 -20.76
CA LEU A 8 -23.01 -5.17 -20.56
C LEU A 8 -21.87 -4.55 -21.39
N ARG A 9 -20.78 -4.13 -20.75
CA ARG A 9 -19.48 -3.94 -21.40
C ARG A 9 -18.62 -5.17 -21.13
N SER A 10 -18.05 -5.68 -22.21
CA SER A 10 -17.25 -6.89 -22.35
C SER A 10 -16.09 -6.97 -21.35
N ILE A 11 -15.96 -8.11 -20.67
CA ILE A 11 -14.75 -8.49 -19.93
C ILE A 11 -13.82 -9.17 -20.93
N LEU A 12 -12.73 -8.48 -21.28
CA LEU A 12 -11.61 -9.02 -22.04
C LEU A 12 -10.68 -9.72 -21.05
N ILE A 13 -10.61 -11.05 -21.06
CA ILE A 13 -9.65 -11.82 -20.27
C ILE A 13 -8.35 -11.89 -21.08
N LEU A 14 -7.34 -11.15 -20.63
CA LEU A 14 -5.99 -11.18 -21.17
C LEU A 14 -5.22 -12.32 -20.48
N VAL A 15 -4.87 -13.36 -21.24
CA VAL A 15 -3.97 -14.42 -20.78
C VAL A 15 -2.53 -13.98 -21.08
N VAL A 16 -1.79 -13.61 -20.04
CA VAL A 16 -0.38 -13.22 -20.17
C VAL A 16 0.50 -14.44 -19.87
N LEU A 17 1.20 -14.92 -20.90
CA LEU A 17 2.22 -15.96 -20.78
C LEU A 17 3.59 -15.26 -20.67
N THR A 18 4.25 -15.31 -19.51
CA THR A 18 5.63 -14.83 -19.36
C THR A 18 6.57 -16.00 -19.09
N ALA A 19 7.49 -16.22 -20.04
CA ALA A 19 8.60 -17.14 -19.90
C ALA A 19 9.79 -16.41 -19.27
N PHE A 20 10.31 -16.93 -18.15
CA PHE A 20 11.54 -16.45 -17.54
C PHE A 20 12.74 -17.09 -18.23
N VAL A 21 13.62 -16.28 -18.83
CA VAL A 21 14.95 -16.71 -19.28
C VAL A 21 15.96 -16.26 -18.22
N ALA A 22 16.61 -17.23 -17.58
CA ALA A 22 17.67 -17.00 -16.61
C ALA A 22 18.93 -16.48 -17.31
N VAL A 23 19.45 -15.33 -16.88
CA VAL A 23 20.74 -14.80 -17.30
C VAL A 23 21.75 -15.03 -16.16
N PRO A 24 22.95 -15.58 -16.44
CA PRO A 24 23.96 -15.80 -15.41
C PRO A 24 24.69 -14.50 -15.00
N SER A 25 24.90 -14.36 -13.69
CA SER A 25 25.64 -13.27 -13.04
C SER A 25 27.13 -13.27 -13.40
N PRO A 26 27.74 -12.11 -13.71
CA PRO A 26 29.20 -11.99 -13.78
C PRO A 26 29.83 -11.76 -12.40
N SER A 27 30.90 -12.53 -12.17
CA SER A 27 31.81 -12.55 -11.02
C SER A 27 32.57 -11.22 -10.83
N LEU A 28 32.61 -10.70 -9.61
CA LEU A 28 33.41 -9.54 -9.21
C LEU A 28 34.84 -9.98 -8.86
N ARG A 29 35.82 -9.28 -9.45
CA ARG A 29 37.25 -9.41 -9.21
C ARG A 29 37.66 -8.57 -7.99
N ALA A 30 38.42 -9.19 -7.10
CA ALA A 30 39.13 -8.56 -5.98
C ALA A 30 40.42 -7.87 -6.47
N ASP A 31 40.81 -6.80 -5.75
CA ASP A 31 42.16 -6.23 -5.53
C ASP A 31 41.93 -4.85 -4.88
N ASP A 32 42.66 -4.27 -3.93
CA ASP A 32 43.63 -4.68 -2.89
C ASP A 32 43.77 -3.43 -1.96
N ALA A 33 44.19 -3.67 -0.72
CA ALA A 33 44.67 -2.82 0.38
C ALA A 33 44.50 -1.28 0.37
N ALA A 34 44.02 -0.75 1.51
CA ALA A 34 44.92 -0.22 2.56
C ALA A 34 44.14 0.22 3.83
N SER A 35 44.73 -0.06 5.00
CA SER A 35 44.36 0.41 6.34
C SER A 35 45.68 0.59 7.13
N PRO A 36 45.74 1.19 8.34
CA PRO A 36 44.97 2.28 8.97
C PRO A 36 45.94 3.30 9.68
N PRO A 37 45.52 4.18 10.64
CA PRO A 37 45.51 3.75 12.06
C PRO A 37 44.48 4.40 13.03
N LYS A 38 43.97 3.55 13.94
CA LYS A 38 43.76 3.65 15.42
C LYS A 38 43.22 4.92 16.13
N LYS A 39 42.05 4.68 16.78
CA LYS A 39 41.75 4.72 18.25
C LYS A 39 41.45 6.08 18.90
N THR A 40 40.23 6.21 19.45
CA THR A 40 40.01 6.44 20.90
C THR A 40 38.55 6.25 21.30
N THR A 41 38.38 5.48 22.38
CA THR A 41 37.18 5.15 23.15
C THR A 41 36.68 6.33 23.98
N LYS A 42 35.35 6.52 24.06
CA LYS A 42 34.68 7.06 25.26
C LYS A 42 33.20 6.60 25.35
N LYS A 43 32.95 5.68 26.28
CA LYS A 43 31.69 5.43 27.02
C LYS A 43 31.81 6.26 28.31
N PRO A 44 30.79 7.00 28.79
CA PRO A 44 29.64 6.45 29.54
C PRO A 44 28.33 7.23 29.20
N ALA A 45 27.12 6.97 29.71
CA ALA A 45 26.65 6.26 30.89
C ALA A 45 25.21 5.80 30.65
N ALA A 46 24.83 4.72 31.32
CA ALA A 46 23.44 4.35 31.54
C ALA A 46 22.79 5.31 32.54
N GLY A 47 21.48 5.54 32.36
CA GLY A 47 20.60 6.07 33.39
C GLY A 47 19.73 7.21 32.90
N LYS A 48 18.47 6.91 32.53
CA LYS A 48 17.31 7.23 33.36
C LYS A 48 16.05 6.70 32.68
N THR A 49 15.56 5.57 33.19
CA THR A 49 14.17 5.14 33.03
C THR A 49 13.29 6.20 33.66
N ALA A 50 12.62 7.01 32.85
CA ALA A 50 11.46 7.79 33.27
C ALA A 50 10.30 7.28 32.44
N SER A 51 9.53 6.38 33.04
CA SER A 51 8.21 5.98 32.58
C SER A 51 7.29 7.18 32.83
N ASP A 52 7.38 8.18 31.96
CA ASP A 52 6.33 9.17 31.84
C ASP A 52 5.29 8.56 30.92
N LYS A 53 4.13 8.24 31.49
CA LYS A 53 2.91 7.92 30.76
C LYS A 53 2.54 9.17 29.95
N ALA A 54 3.16 9.29 28.77
CA ALA A 54 2.93 10.37 27.84
C ALA A 54 1.43 10.42 27.52
N ALA A 55 0.84 11.61 27.61
CA ALA A 55 -0.45 11.88 26.98
C ALA A 55 -0.36 11.38 25.52
N PRO A 56 -1.44 10.81 24.95
CA PRO A 56 -1.40 10.25 23.60
C PRO A 56 -0.91 11.36 22.66
N ALA A 57 0.30 11.17 22.12
CA ALA A 57 0.90 12.17 21.28
C ALA A 57 -0.01 12.35 20.05
N LYS A 58 -0.28 13.60 19.70
CA LYS A 58 -1.17 13.92 18.57
C LYS A 58 -0.60 13.33 17.27
N ASP A 59 -1.48 13.07 16.31
CA ASP A 59 -1.05 12.71 14.96
C ASP A 59 -0.45 13.96 14.31
N THR A 60 0.75 13.83 13.77
CA THR A 60 1.53 14.95 13.19
C THR A 60 2.12 14.55 11.87
N VAL A 61 2.13 15.48 10.94
CA VAL A 61 2.90 15.38 9.71
C VAL A 61 3.62 16.69 9.46
N GLU A 62 4.88 16.57 9.07
CA GLU A 62 5.69 17.66 8.58
C GLU A 62 6.12 17.30 7.17
N GLY A 63 5.75 18.13 6.21
CA GLY A 63 6.21 17.94 4.85
C GLY A 63 5.50 18.79 3.83
N THR A 64 5.98 18.66 2.61
CA THR A 64 5.51 19.43 1.46
C THR A 64 5.27 18.51 0.28
N LEU A 65 4.20 18.76 -0.45
CA LEU A 65 3.96 18.23 -1.78
C LEU A 65 4.24 19.34 -2.79
N THR A 66 5.06 19.08 -3.79
CA THR A 66 5.29 20.00 -4.91
C THR A 66 4.84 19.33 -6.20
N ILE A 67 3.89 19.94 -6.89
CA ILE A 67 3.43 19.49 -8.21
C ILE A 67 3.64 20.63 -9.21
N ASN A 68 4.38 20.36 -10.29
CA ASN A 68 4.68 21.33 -11.36
C ASN A 68 5.22 22.68 -10.85
N GLY A 69 6.02 22.64 -9.77
CA GLY A 69 6.63 23.83 -9.17
C GLY A 69 5.78 24.55 -8.12
N THR A 70 4.51 24.18 -7.94
CA THR A 70 3.67 24.70 -6.85
C THR A 70 3.80 23.83 -5.61
N SER A 71 4.18 24.42 -4.48
CA SER A 71 4.35 23.70 -3.20
C SER A 71 3.18 23.90 -2.24
N TYR A 72 2.73 22.79 -1.63
CA TYR A 72 1.66 22.73 -0.64
C TYR A 72 2.19 22.16 0.66
N LYS A 73 1.93 22.87 1.76
CA LYS A 73 2.20 22.34 3.09
C LYS A 73 1.14 21.29 3.44
N LEU A 74 1.59 20.14 3.93
CA LEU A 74 0.72 19.08 4.43
C LEU A 74 0.74 19.13 5.95
N SER A 75 -0.41 19.33 6.58
CA SER A 75 -0.53 19.57 8.03
C SER A 75 -1.46 18.60 8.74
N HIS A 76 -2.12 17.72 7.99
CA HIS A 76 -3.04 16.72 8.53
C HIS A 76 -2.64 15.35 8.02
N VAL A 77 -2.72 14.34 8.88
CA VAL A 77 -2.39 12.96 8.53
C VAL A 77 -3.40 11.99 9.12
N ALA A 78 -3.68 10.93 8.38
CA ALA A 78 -4.33 9.73 8.88
C ALA A 78 -3.46 8.54 8.47
N ILE A 79 -3.29 7.59 9.39
CA ILE A 79 -2.56 6.35 9.14
C ILE A 79 -3.54 5.21 9.40
N TYR A 80 -3.74 4.35 8.41
CA TYR A 80 -4.76 3.31 8.47
C TYR A 80 -4.34 2.06 7.71
N GLU A 81 -4.89 0.94 8.10
CA GLU A 81 -4.85 -0.27 7.28
C GLU A 81 -5.91 -0.15 6.17
N SER A 82 -5.55 -0.55 4.96
CA SER A 82 -6.48 -0.64 3.83
C SER A 82 -6.19 -1.91 3.03
N LYS A 83 -7.23 -2.49 2.44
CA LYS A 83 -7.10 -3.59 1.49
C LYS A 83 -6.77 -3.05 0.11
N PHE A 84 -5.78 -3.63 -0.51
CA PHE A 84 -5.48 -3.45 -1.92
C PHE A 84 -5.43 -4.84 -2.55
N PHE A 85 -6.45 -5.18 -3.34
CA PHE A 85 -6.78 -6.58 -3.67
C PHE A 85 -6.96 -7.41 -2.39
N ASP A 86 -6.20 -8.50 -2.24
CA ASP A 86 -6.27 -9.40 -1.08
C ASP A 86 -5.26 -9.03 0.02
N ASP A 87 -4.37 -8.05 -0.23
CA ASP A 87 -3.32 -7.66 0.69
C ASP A 87 -3.74 -6.50 1.59
N VAL A 88 -3.37 -6.60 2.87
CA VAL A 88 -3.49 -5.48 3.82
C VAL A 88 -2.23 -4.64 3.73
N GLN A 89 -2.43 -3.34 3.52
CA GLN A 89 -1.37 -2.34 3.43
C GLN A 89 -1.54 -1.29 4.52
N VAL A 90 -0.43 -0.73 5.00
CA VAL A 90 -0.47 0.46 5.84
C VAL A 90 -0.45 1.67 4.92
N THR A 91 -1.50 2.48 4.99
CA THR A 91 -1.66 3.67 4.17
C THR A 91 -1.51 4.93 5.03
N VAL A 92 -0.66 5.85 4.57
CA VAL A 92 -0.47 7.18 5.14
C VAL A 92 -1.08 8.20 4.19
N LEU A 93 -2.14 8.87 4.64
CA LEU A 93 -2.80 9.94 3.89
C LEU A 93 -2.46 11.27 4.54
N ALA A 94 -1.64 12.08 3.87
CA ALA A 94 -1.27 13.42 4.31
C ALA A 94 -1.96 14.47 3.44
N SER A 95 -2.56 15.49 4.04
CA SER A 95 -3.31 16.54 3.34
C SER A 95 -3.03 17.94 3.88
N SER A 96 -3.23 18.93 3.01
CA SER A 96 -3.21 20.36 3.35
C SER A 96 -4.43 20.81 4.16
N LYS A 97 -5.53 20.05 4.16
CA LYS A 97 -6.77 20.36 4.91
C LYS A 97 -7.17 19.22 5.86
N PRO A 98 -8.01 19.49 6.87
CA PRO A 98 -8.50 18.47 7.79
C PRO A 98 -9.16 17.30 7.07
N LEU A 99 -8.80 16.08 7.47
CA LEU A 99 -9.31 14.85 6.86
C LEU A 99 -10.71 14.49 7.40
N PRO A 100 -11.64 14.04 6.54
CA PRO A 100 -12.96 13.61 6.96
C PRO A 100 -12.91 12.20 7.58
N LEU A 101 -12.30 12.06 8.76
CA LEU A 101 -12.03 10.77 9.43
C LEU A 101 -13.28 9.89 9.62
N GLY A 102 -14.46 10.50 9.77
CA GLY A 102 -15.73 9.75 9.84
C GLY A 102 -16.06 9.03 8.53
N LYS A 103 -15.84 9.67 7.37
CA LYS A 103 -16.02 9.05 6.05
C LYS A 103 -14.97 7.97 5.80
N LEU A 104 -13.71 8.25 6.14
CA LEU A 104 -12.62 7.28 6.04
C LEU A 104 -12.95 6.01 6.82
N LYS A 105 -13.29 6.12 8.12
CA LYS A 105 -13.64 4.97 8.95
C LYS A 105 -14.86 4.20 8.46
N ASN A 106 -15.81 4.86 7.82
CA ASN A 106 -16.97 4.18 7.23
C ASN A 106 -16.58 3.41 5.96
N SER A 107 -15.78 4.02 5.08
CA SER A 107 -15.24 3.35 3.87
C SER A 107 -14.46 2.09 4.26
N LEU A 108 -13.55 2.19 5.23
CA LEU A 108 -12.76 1.06 5.72
C LEU A 108 -13.60 -0.05 6.35
N LYS A 109 -14.82 0.24 6.82
CA LYS A 109 -15.73 -0.79 7.35
C LYS A 109 -16.53 -1.50 6.28
N GLU A 110 -16.77 -0.84 5.15
CA GLU A 110 -17.63 -1.37 4.10
C GLU A 110 -16.94 -2.48 3.32
N ASP A 111 -15.74 -2.21 2.82
CA ASP A 111 -14.96 -3.16 2.02
C ASP A 111 -13.48 -3.23 2.40
N GLY A 112 -13.05 -2.42 3.38
CA GLY A 112 -11.65 -2.32 3.78
C GLY A 112 -10.81 -1.38 2.90
N SER A 113 -11.42 -0.67 1.96
CA SER A 113 -10.75 0.32 1.09
C SER A 113 -11.10 1.75 1.49
N ASP A 114 -10.34 2.70 0.97
CA ASP A 114 -10.65 4.13 1.05
C ASP A 114 -11.25 4.70 -0.24
N ASP A 115 -11.68 3.83 -1.18
CA ASP A 115 -12.12 4.23 -2.53
C ASP A 115 -13.41 5.06 -2.53
N HIS A 116 -14.24 4.93 -1.49
CA HIS A 116 -15.45 5.75 -1.31
C HIS A 116 -15.14 7.17 -0.82
N MET A 117 -13.87 7.49 -0.58
CA MET A 117 -13.41 8.79 -0.15
C MET A 117 -12.47 9.40 -1.19
N PHE A 118 -12.95 10.44 -1.87
CA PHE A 118 -12.10 11.28 -2.71
C PHE A 118 -11.86 12.65 -2.06
N LEU A 119 -10.60 13.09 -2.04
CA LEU A 119 -10.21 14.41 -1.57
C LEU A 119 -9.86 15.30 -2.76
N PHE A 120 -10.48 16.48 -2.81
CA PHE A 120 -10.19 17.53 -3.81
C PHE A 120 -9.27 18.62 -3.25
N GLU A 121 -8.47 18.27 -2.25
CA GLU A 121 -7.50 19.18 -1.63
C GLU A 121 -6.11 18.60 -1.83
N PRO A 122 -5.05 19.43 -1.92
CA PRO A 122 -3.69 18.93 -2.06
C PRO A 122 -3.37 17.86 -1.02
N HIS A 123 -3.04 16.66 -1.49
CA HIS A 123 -2.79 15.50 -0.65
C HIS A 123 -1.87 14.48 -1.33
N VAL A 124 -1.28 13.63 -0.49
CA VAL A 124 -0.49 12.47 -0.89
C VAL A 124 -0.93 11.27 -0.06
N LYS A 125 -1.16 10.16 -0.75
CA LYS A 125 -1.47 8.84 -0.20
C LYS A 125 -0.28 7.94 -0.49
N LEU A 126 0.29 7.38 0.57
CA LEU A 126 1.43 6.47 0.51
C LEU A 126 0.96 5.11 1.02
N SER A 127 1.10 4.06 0.22
CA SER A 127 0.73 2.71 0.64
C SER A 127 1.98 1.85 0.77
N PHE A 128 2.16 1.31 1.97
CA PHE A 128 3.26 0.46 2.34
C PHE A 128 2.81 -0.99 2.39
N ASN A 129 3.62 -1.88 1.83
CA ASN A 129 3.34 -3.32 1.85
C ASN A 129 3.59 -3.93 3.25
N ALA A 130 3.36 -5.23 3.38
CA ALA A 130 3.57 -5.98 4.62
C ALA A 130 5.02 -5.95 5.14
N ASP A 131 6.00 -5.75 4.24
CA ASP A 131 7.43 -5.61 4.59
C ASP A 131 7.78 -4.19 5.10
N GLY A 132 6.80 -3.27 5.14
CA GLY A 132 7.02 -1.88 5.53
C GLY A 132 7.67 -1.02 4.44
N LYS A 133 7.74 -1.50 3.20
CA LYS A 133 8.30 -0.77 2.06
C LYS A 133 7.20 0.00 1.33
N LEU A 134 7.52 1.21 0.89
CA LEU A 134 6.63 2.02 0.07
C LEU A 134 6.39 1.34 -1.28
N ALA A 135 5.15 0.92 -1.55
CA ALA A 135 4.77 0.20 -2.75
C ALA A 135 4.05 1.08 -3.78
N PHE A 136 3.27 2.03 -3.29
CA PHE A 136 2.42 2.88 -4.12
C PHE A 136 2.34 4.30 -3.57
N ILE A 137 2.26 5.25 -4.49
CA ILE A 137 1.94 6.65 -4.20
C ILE A 137 0.76 7.09 -5.06
N PHE A 138 -0.09 7.92 -4.47
CA PHE A 138 -1.03 8.76 -5.18
C PHE A 138 -0.92 10.18 -4.67
N ALA A 139 -0.64 11.14 -5.53
CA ALA A 139 -0.64 12.56 -5.19
C ALA A 139 -1.65 13.31 -6.05
N TRP A 140 -2.29 14.31 -5.46
CA TRP A 140 -3.26 15.16 -6.16
C TRP A 140 -3.06 16.61 -5.74
N ALA A 141 -2.97 17.53 -6.70
CA ALA A 141 -3.04 18.97 -6.52
C ALA A 141 -3.26 19.66 -7.88
N ASP A 142 -3.87 20.86 -7.90
CA ASP A 142 -4.10 21.66 -9.12
C ASP A 142 -4.72 20.88 -10.29
N ASN A 143 -5.69 20.00 -10.02
CA ASN A 143 -6.32 19.11 -11.01
C ASN A 143 -5.36 18.15 -11.73
N ASN A 144 -4.15 17.98 -11.21
CA ASN A 144 -3.20 16.96 -11.63
C ASN A 144 -3.25 15.82 -10.63
N ASN A 145 -3.17 14.59 -11.13
CA ASN A 145 -3.01 13.40 -10.31
C ASN A 145 -1.79 12.60 -10.78
N ILE A 146 -1.09 12.03 -9.81
CA ILE A 146 0.16 11.31 -10.05
C ILE A 146 0.04 10.00 -9.31
N ASN A 147 0.17 8.90 -10.04
CA ASN A 147 0.18 7.55 -9.51
C ASN A 147 1.52 6.93 -9.85
N LYS A 148 2.19 6.34 -8.88
CA LYS A 148 3.44 5.60 -9.10
C LYS A 148 3.45 4.33 -8.25
N SER A 149 3.80 3.22 -8.88
CA SER A 149 3.89 1.91 -8.25
C SER A 149 5.24 1.28 -8.60
N GLY A 150 5.92 0.71 -7.61
CA GLY A 150 7.22 0.04 -7.80
C GLY A 150 8.36 0.97 -8.26
N GLY A 151 9.58 0.44 -8.22
CA GLY A 151 10.81 1.17 -8.58
C GLY A 151 11.70 1.51 -7.38
N ASP A 152 13.00 1.58 -7.61
CA ASP A 152 14.03 1.88 -6.59
C ASP A 152 14.02 3.36 -6.13
N ASP A 153 13.22 4.19 -6.79
CA ASP A 153 13.09 5.62 -6.55
C ASP A 153 11.98 5.98 -5.55
N LEU A 154 11.07 5.05 -5.27
CA LEU A 154 10.12 5.16 -4.16
C LEU A 154 10.84 4.90 -2.83
N LYS A 155 11.14 5.97 -2.11
CA LYS A 155 11.79 5.90 -0.80
C LYS A 155 10.79 6.19 0.31
N GLY A 156 10.59 5.21 1.17
CA GLY A 156 9.81 5.39 2.38
C GLY A 156 9.87 4.18 3.28
N GLU A 157 9.84 4.44 4.57
CA GLU A 157 9.85 3.43 5.62
C GLU A 157 9.06 3.94 6.83
N PHE A 158 8.58 3.01 7.63
CA PHE A 158 7.98 3.32 8.92
C PHE A 158 8.32 2.25 9.95
N VAL A 159 8.17 2.62 11.22
CA VAL A 159 8.22 1.73 12.37
C VAL A 159 6.85 1.76 13.04
N ASN A 160 6.38 0.59 13.48
CA ASN A 160 5.17 0.44 14.28
C ASN A 160 5.55 0.07 15.72
N GLU A 161 5.29 0.99 16.64
CA GLU A 161 5.48 0.78 18.08
C GLU A 161 4.11 0.88 18.77
N ASP A 162 3.59 -0.24 19.24
CA ASP A 162 2.32 -0.32 19.99
C ASP A 162 1.13 0.35 19.27
N GLY A 163 1.03 0.22 17.94
CA GLY A 163 -0.03 0.81 17.13
C GLY A 163 0.18 2.30 16.82
N ARG A 164 1.34 2.86 17.21
CA ARG A 164 1.80 4.17 16.75
C ARG A 164 2.80 3.98 15.62
N ILE A 165 2.47 4.53 14.46
CA ILE A 165 3.34 4.55 13.30
C ILE A 165 4.17 5.81 13.32
N THR A 166 5.49 5.69 13.13
CA THR A 166 6.38 6.83 12.84
C THR A 166 7.23 6.49 11.64
N GLY A 167 7.33 7.41 10.68
CA GLY A 167 8.04 7.13 9.45
C GLY A 167 8.37 8.37 8.64
N SER A 168 9.00 8.12 7.50
CA SER A 168 9.32 9.15 6.53
C SER A 168 9.23 8.61 5.12
N ALA A 169 8.94 9.48 4.18
CA ALA A 169 8.90 9.14 2.77
C ALA A 169 9.28 10.37 1.94
N SER A 170 9.99 10.12 0.84
CA SER A 170 10.39 11.18 -0.08
C SER A 170 10.38 10.69 -1.52
N LEU A 171 10.05 11.59 -2.43
CA LEU A 171 10.23 11.42 -3.86
C LEU A 171 10.82 12.70 -4.43
N LYS A 172 11.75 12.54 -5.37
CA LYS A 172 12.16 13.61 -6.27
C LYS A 172 11.90 13.18 -7.70
N SER A 173 11.25 14.05 -8.44
CA SER A 173 11.02 13.94 -9.87
C SER A 173 12.34 13.82 -10.61
N GLU A 174 12.34 13.01 -11.67
CA GLU A 174 13.40 13.07 -12.67
C GLU A 174 13.26 14.36 -13.50
N GLU A 175 14.37 14.85 -14.04
CA GLU A 175 14.41 16.13 -14.76
C GLU A 175 13.46 16.15 -15.97
N ASP A 176 13.35 15.00 -16.66
CA ASP A 176 12.61 14.79 -17.90
C ASP A 176 11.14 14.36 -17.71
N SER A 177 10.64 14.34 -16.47
CA SER A 177 9.25 13.96 -16.19
C SER A 177 8.26 15.01 -16.73
N THR A 178 7.23 14.57 -17.48
CA THR A 178 6.18 15.45 -18.02
C THR A 178 5.40 16.17 -16.92
N ILE A 179 5.20 15.51 -15.79
CA ILE A 179 4.62 16.09 -14.58
C ILE A 179 5.62 15.87 -13.46
N LYS A 180 6.06 16.97 -12.83
CA LYS A 180 7.02 16.92 -11.72
C LYS A 180 6.26 16.75 -10.41
N CYS A 181 6.63 15.73 -9.64
CA CYS A 181 6.11 15.43 -8.31
C CYS A 181 7.28 15.26 -7.33
N ASP A 182 7.40 16.19 -6.40
CA ASP A 182 8.34 16.06 -5.29
C ASP A 182 7.55 16.02 -3.98
N TYR A 183 7.97 15.17 -3.05
CA TYR A 183 7.52 15.26 -1.67
C TYR A 183 8.63 14.86 -0.70
N ASP A 184 8.56 15.41 0.50
CA ASP A 184 9.38 15.03 1.64
C ASP A 184 8.48 15.11 2.88
N LEU A 185 8.32 13.98 3.56
CA LEU A 185 7.34 13.78 4.60
C LEU A 185 7.97 13.09 5.79
N LYS A 186 7.67 13.60 6.98
CA LYS A 186 7.85 12.92 8.26
C LYS A 186 6.50 12.85 8.94
N PHE A 187 6.10 11.67 9.36
CA PHE A 187 4.79 11.43 9.94
C PHE A 187 4.89 10.62 11.23
N SER A 188 3.97 10.91 12.15
CA SER A 188 3.73 10.11 13.34
C SER A 188 2.25 10.12 13.65
N GLY A 189 1.65 8.97 13.92
CA GLY A 189 0.22 8.91 14.22
C GLY A 189 -0.24 7.53 14.65
N ASN A 190 -1.47 7.47 15.16
CA ASN A 190 -2.10 6.21 15.55
C ASN A 190 -2.62 5.46 14.32
N LEU A 191 -2.37 4.15 14.28
CA LEU A 191 -2.88 3.27 13.24
C LEU A 191 -4.38 3.04 13.43
N ILE A 192 -5.18 3.35 12.42
CA ILE A 192 -6.57 2.93 12.33
C ILE A 192 -6.59 1.55 11.67
N SER A 193 -6.67 0.50 12.47
CA SER A 193 -6.77 -0.87 11.95
C SER A 193 -8.10 -1.12 11.25
N LEU A 194 -8.08 -2.03 10.28
CA LEU A 194 -9.30 -2.55 9.69
C LEU A 194 -10.15 -3.24 10.79
N PRO A 195 -11.50 -3.19 10.67
CA PRO A 195 -12.32 -3.96 11.58
C PRO A 195 -11.93 -5.43 11.46
N LYS A 196 -11.53 -6.04 12.58
CA LYS A 196 -11.37 -7.48 12.65
C LYS A 196 -12.74 -8.07 12.34
N THR A 197 -12.80 -8.90 11.31
CA THR A 197 -13.96 -9.75 11.08
C THR A 197 -14.05 -10.67 12.29
N GLU A 198 -14.80 -10.29 13.32
CA GLU A 198 -15.27 -11.25 14.32
C GLU A 198 -15.98 -12.34 13.53
N ASP A 199 -15.61 -13.60 13.79
CA ASP A 199 -16.04 -14.80 13.09
C ASP A 199 -17.50 -14.68 12.63
N LYS A 200 -17.67 -14.29 11.37
CA LYS A 200 -18.96 -14.37 10.71
C LYS A 200 -19.28 -15.86 10.69
N PRO A 201 -20.40 -16.33 11.29
CA PRO A 201 -20.69 -17.75 11.34
C PRO A 201 -20.64 -18.29 9.92
N GLU A 202 -19.69 -19.20 9.73
CA GLU A 202 -19.43 -19.92 8.51
C GLU A 202 -20.76 -20.48 8.02
N SER A 203 -21.24 -19.97 6.90
CA SER A 203 -22.33 -20.59 6.16
C SER A 203 -21.89 -22.02 5.87
N PRO A 204 -22.73 -23.05 6.13
CA PRO A 204 -22.25 -24.42 6.30
C PRO A 204 -21.51 -24.89 5.05
N SER A 205 -20.20 -25.07 5.20
CA SER A 205 -19.33 -25.76 4.26
C SER A 205 -19.72 -27.25 4.29
N GLU A 206 -20.19 -27.77 3.16
CA GLU A 206 -20.39 -29.21 2.98
C GLU A 206 -19.05 -29.94 3.13
N THR A 207 -19.06 -30.89 4.05
CA THR A 207 -17.95 -31.76 4.40
C THR A 207 -17.65 -32.76 3.29
N THR A 208 -16.40 -32.84 2.84
CA THR A 208 -15.81 -34.10 2.34
C THR A 208 -14.36 -34.24 2.83
N THR A 209 -14.19 -35.20 3.75
CA THR A 209 -13.00 -36.03 4.04
C THR A 209 -12.36 -36.57 2.72
N ASP A 210 -11.07 -36.83 2.50
CA ASP A 210 -9.89 -37.19 3.31
C ASP A 210 -8.58 -36.87 2.51
N GLU A 211 -7.51 -36.43 3.22
CA GLU A 211 -6.05 -36.72 3.05
C GLU A 211 -5.24 -36.51 1.72
N PRO A 212 -3.87 -36.45 1.77
CA PRO A 212 -3.10 -35.32 1.22
C PRO A 212 -2.41 -35.58 -0.14
N GLY A 213 -2.31 -34.52 -0.95
CA GLY A 213 -1.39 -34.50 -2.10
C GLY A 213 -1.65 -33.34 -3.06
N SER A 214 -0.78 -32.31 -3.02
CA SER A 214 -0.46 -31.35 -4.09
C SER A 214 -1.58 -30.97 -5.08
N VAL A 215 -2.29 -29.86 -4.82
CA VAL A 215 -3.40 -29.41 -5.65
C VAL A 215 -2.90 -28.54 -6.82
N LYS A 216 -2.87 -29.09 -8.03
CA LYS A 216 -3.16 -28.32 -9.26
C LYS A 216 -4.67 -28.41 -9.47
N GLY A 217 -5.39 -27.34 -9.18
CA GLY A 217 -6.84 -27.30 -9.40
C GLY A 217 -7.15 -27.15 -10.88
N THR A 218 -7.69 -28.20 -11.50
CA THR A 218 -8.43 -28.10 -12.76
C THR A 218 -9.91 -28.02 -12.40
N VAL A 219 -10.54 -26.87 -12.64
CA VAL A 219 -12.00 -26.74 -12.43
C VAL A 219 -12.70 -27.02 -13.77
N GLU A 220 -13.55 -28.05 -13.77
CA GLU A 220 -14.54 -28.25 -14.83
C GLU A 220 -15.85 -27.58 -14.42
N GLY A 221 -16.43 -26.79 -15.32
CA GLY A 221 -17.66 -26.04 -15.03
C GLY A 221 -18.41 -25.70 -16.31
N THR A 222 -19.73 -25.59 -16.22
CA THR A 222 -20.52 -25.12 -17.35
C THR A 222 -20.84 -23.65 -17.15
N LEU A 223 -20.23 -22.78 -17.97
CA LEU A 223 -20.52 -21.36 -17.96
C LEU A 223 -21.75 -21.11 -18.85
N LYS A 224 -22.82 -20.57 -18.26
CA LYS A 224 -24.01 -20.13 -19.00
C LYS A 224 -24.02 -18.62 -19.14
N ILE A 225 -24.01 -18.13 -20.37
CA ILE A 225 -24.17 -16.70 -20.68
C ILE A 225 -25.24 -16.58 -21.76
N ASN A 226 -26.31 -15.83 -21.49
CA ASN A 226 -27.40 -15.53 -22.43
C ASN A 226 -27.93 -16.78 -23.16
N ASP A 227 -28.40 -17.78 -22.41
CA ASP A 227 -28.90 -19.09 -22.87
C ASP A 227 -27.89 -20.03 -23.57
N VAL A 228 -26.64 -19.61 -23.77
CA VAL A 228 -25.59 -20.47 -24.31
C VAL A 228 -24.81 -21.11 -23.16
N SER A 229 -24.71 -22.45 -23.18
CA SER A 229 -23.97 -23.23 -22.18
C SER A 229 -22.66 -23.73 -22.77
N VAL A 230 -21.52 -23.32 -22.20
CA VAL A 230 -20.20 -23.77 -22.62
C VAL A 230 -19.58 -24.60 -21.50
N LYS A 231 -19.20 -25.84 -21.81
CA LYS A 231 -18.44 -26.69 -20.89
C LYS A 231 -16.98 -26.28 -20.92
N LEU A 232 -16.46 -25.85 -19.78
CA LEU A 232 -15.05 -25.61 -19.53
C LEU A 232 -14.46 -26.92 -19.02
N THR A 233 -13.53 -27.51 -19.77
CA THR A 233 -12.89 -28.77 -19.40
C THR A 233 -11.52 -28.58 -18.76
N HIS A 234 -10.84 -27.43 -18.94
CA HIS A 234 -9.55 -27.19 -18.29
C HIS A 234 -9.37 -25.70 -17.97
N VAL A 235 -9.60 -25.32 -16.71
CA VAL A 235 -9.22 -24.00 -16.18
C VAL A 235 -8.13 -24.23 -15.14
N VAL A 236 -6.92 -23.77 -15.43
CA VAL A 236 -5.80 -23.76 -14.48
C VAL A 236 -5.86 -22.43 -13.74
N ILE A 237 -6.17 -22.50 -12.45
CA ILE A 237 -6.15 -21.35 -11.55
C ILE A 237 -4.76 -21.37 -10.90
N TYR A 238 -3.99 -20.30 -11.11
CA TYR A 238 -2.75 -20.04 -10.38
C TYR A 238 -3.04 -19.22 -9.14
#